data_AF-A0A8B9JGG5-F1
#
_entry.id   AF-A0A8B9JGG5-F1
#
_cell.length_a   1.000
_cell.length_b   1.000
_cell.length_c   1.000
_cell.angle_alpha   90.00
_cell.angle_beta   90.00
_cell.angle_gamma   90.00
#
_symmetry.space_group_name_H-M   'P 1'
#
loop_
_entity.id
_entity.type
_entity.pdbx_description
1 polymer ?
#
loop_
_entity_poly.entity_id
_entity_poly.type
_entity_poly.pdbx_seq_one_letter_code
_entity_poly.pdbx_strand_id
1 'polypeptide(L)' 'QFHMFFFIVWMTLVLIILNIRSSYAGVVHLEGSGRYSLNYQQAKQLCQNLGYSLATEEQITEAYNHGLKTCRLEFYTLHF' A
#
# COMPACT_ATOMS: atom_id res chain seq x y z
N GLN A 1 -4.42 4.26 -37.37
CA GLN A 1 -4.70 3.07 -36.54
C GLN A 1 -3.53 2.66 -35.65
N PHE A 2 -2.33 2.34 -36.18
CA PHE A 2 -1.18 1.84 -35.38
C PHE A 2 -0.69 2.77 -34.27
N HIS A 3 -0.65 4.08 -34.51
CA HIS A 3 -0.21 5.08 -33.53
C HIS A 3 -1.11 5.11 -32.27
N MET A 4 -2.41 4.86 -32.45
CA MET A 4 -3.38 4.84 -31.35
C MET A 4 -3.18 3.62 -30.44
N PHE A 5 -2.78 2.48 -31.01
CA PHE A 5 -2.52 1.27 -30.23
C PHE A 5 -1.30 1.42 -29.33
N PHE A 6 -0.21 1.99 -29.86
CA PHE A 6 0.97 2.32 -29.07
C PHE A 6 0.65 3.29 -27.95
N PHE A 7 -0.18 4.31 -28.22
CA PHE A 7 -0.63 5.27 -27.21
C PHE A 7 -1.45 4.62 -26.09
N ILE A 8 -2.39 3.72 -26.42
CA ILE A 8 -3.22 3.01 -25.42
C ILE A 8 -2.34 2.09 -24.55
N VAL A 9 -1.42 1.34 -25.16
CA VAL A 9 -0.48 0.48 -24.44
C VAL A 9 0.43 1.32 -23.53
N TRP A 10 0.90 2.46 -24.03
CA TRP A 10 1.75 3.35 -23.25
C TRP A 10 0.99 4.00 -22.08
N MET A 11 -0.25 4.45 -22.30
CA MET A 11 -1.11 5.01 -21.26
C MET A 11 -1.46 3.99 -20.16
N THR A 12 -1.78 2.75 -20.53
CA THR A 12 -2.05 1.68 -19.56
C THR A 12 -0.81 1.32 -18.76
N LEU A 13 0.36 1.22 -19.40
CA LEU A 13 1.64 1.02 -18.72
C LEU A 13 1.93 2.13 -17.70
N VAL A 14 1.72 3.40 -18.09
CA VAL A 14 1.88 4.55 -17.19
C VAL A 14 0.93 4.46 -15.99
N LEU A 15 -0.34 4.10 -16.19
CA LEU A 15 -1.32 3.92 -15.11
C LEU A 15 -0.93 2.81 -14.12
N ILE A 16 -0.39 1.70 -14.62
CA ILE A 16 0.09 0.59 -13.80
C ILE A 16 1.30 1.03 -12.97
N ILE A 17 2.28 1.71 -13.59
CA ILE A 17 3.48 2.22 -12.90
C ILE A 17 3.11 3.26 -11.83
N LEU A 18 2.10 4.10 -12.07
CA LEU A 18 1.63 5.09 -11.10
C LEU A 18 0.93 4.45 -9.89
N ASN A 19 0.23 3.32 -10.06
CA ASN A 19 -0.38 2.59 -8.94
C ASN A 19 0.66 1.96 -8.00
N ILE A 20 1.82 1.54 -8.53
CA ILE A 20 2.83 0.81 -7.75
C ILE A 20 3.69 1.76 -6.90
N ARG A 21 3.83 3.03 -7.31
CA ARG A 21 4.76 4.01 -6.69
C ARG A 21 4.48 4.37 -5.23
N SER A 22 3.31 4.05 -4.68
CA SER A 22 2.99 4.29 -3.26
C SER A 22 3.15 3.06 -2.37
N SER A 23 3.73 1.97 -2.90
CA SER A 23 4.08 0.78 -2.12
C SER A 23 5.59 0.71 -1.89
N TYR A 24 5.98 0.50 -0.64
CA TYR A 24 7.39 0.30 -0.24
C TYR A 24 7.58 -1.19 0.02
N ALA A 25 8.32 -1.88 -0.84
CA ALA A 25 8.48 -3.35 -0.79
C ALA A 25 7.12 -4.11 -0.69
N GLY A 26 6.09 -3.63 -1.39
CA GLY A 26 4.74 -4.21 -1.35
C GLY A 26 3.87 -3.77 -0.15
N VAL A 27 4.42 -2.98 0.78
CA VAL A 27 3.67 -2.39 1.90
C VAL A 27 3.05 -1.06 1.47
N VAL A 28 1.76 -0.88 1.73
CA VAL A 28 1.02 0.36 1.50
C VAL A 28 0.53 0.93 2.83
N HIS A 29 0.51 2.26 2.92
CA HIS A 29 -0.08 2.96 4.07
C HIS A 29 -1.58 3.18 3.83
N LEU A 30 -2.42 2.77 4.78
CA LEU A 30 -3.88 2.91 4.72
C LEU A 30 -4.39 3.67 5.95
N GLU A 31 -5.17 4.72 5.71
CA GLU A 31 -5.82 5.51 6.76
C GLU A 31 -7.33 5.25 6.78
N GLY A 32 -7.93 5.33 7.97
CA GLY A 32 -9.37 5.28 8.12
C GLY A 32 -10.05 6.53 7.54
N SER A 33 -11.31 6.41 7.15
CA SER A 33 -12.10 7.54 6.65
C SER A 33 -12.47 8.51 7.80
N GLY A 34 -11.60 9.46 8.14
CA GLY A 34 -11.95 10.60 9.00
C GLY A 34 -10.90 11.01 10.04
N ARG A 35 -11.35 11.75 11.07
CA ARG A 35 -10.52 12.27 12.16
C ARG A 35 -10.23 11.26 13.29
N TYR A 36 -10.73 10.03 13.17
CA TYR A 36 -10.59 9.01 14.20
C TYR A 36 -9.53 7.99 13.81
N SER A 37 -8.55 7.80 14.70
CA SER A 37 -7.59 6.71 14.59
C SER A 37 -8.31 5.37 14.65
N LEU A 38 -7.95 4.46 13.74
CA LEU A 38 -8.44 3.09 13.75
C LEU A 38 -7.91 2.36 14.99
N ASN A 39 -8.69 1.46 15.56
CA ASN A 39 -8.15 0.42 16.44
C ASN A 39 -7.62 -0.77 15.62
N TYR A 40 -6.93 -1.72 16.25
CA TYR A 40 -6.36 -2.89 15.57
C TYR A 40 -7.38 -3.71 14.77
N GLN A 41 -8.58 -3.94 15.31
CA GLN A 41 -9.63 -4.72 14.62
C GLN A 41 -10.18 -3.97 13.41
N GLN A 42 -10.38 -2.65 13.54
CA GLN A 42 -10.81 -1.80 12.44
C GLN A 42 -9.74 -1.72 11.34
N ALA A 43 -8.45 -1.62 11.72
CA ALA A 43 -7.34 -1.64 10.78
C ALA A 43 -7.28 -2.99 10.03
N LYS A 44 -7.44 -4.10 10.75
CA LYS A 44 -7.49 -5.45 10.15
C LYS A 44 -8.65 -5.61 9.17
N GLN A 45 -9.86 -5.22 9.57
CA GLN A 45 -11.04 -5.27 8.73
C GLN A 45 -10.91 -4.36 7.50
N LEU A 46 -10.36 -3.16 7.67
CA LEU A 46 -10.12 -2.23 6.55
C LEU A 46 -9.17 -2.85 5.52
N CYS A 47 -8.04 -3.41 5.96
CA CYS A 47 -7.10 -4.09 5.07
C CYS A 47 -7.80 -5.23 4.33
N GLN A 48 -8.52 -6.10 5.04
CA GLN A 48 -9.23 -7.24 4.46
C GLN A 48 -10.31 -6.83 3.45
N ASN A 49 -11.09 -5.79 3.76
CA ASN A 49 -12.12 -5.26 2.88
C ASN A 49 -11.55 -4.72 1.56
N LEU A 50 -10.30 -4.26 1.59
CA LEU A 50 -9.55 -3.77 0.42
C LEU A 50 -8.73 -4.87 -0.27
N GLY A 51 -8.78 -6.12 0.21
CA GLY A 51 -8.02 -7.24 -0.33
C GLY A 51 -6.55 -7.28 0.12
N TYR A 52 -6.18 -6.52 1.15
CA TYR A 52 -4.84 -6.51 1.75
C TYR A 52 -4.81 -7.25 3.09
N SER A 53 -3.61 -7.58 3.55
CA SER A 53 -3.35 -8.05 4.92
C SER A 53 -2.53 -7.02 5.69
N LEU A 54 -2.65 -7.01 7.02
CA LEU A 54 -1.75 -6.24 7.87
C LEU A 54 -0.31 -6.74 7.63
N ALA A 55 0.61 -5.80 7.41
CA ALA A 55 2.02 -6.13 7.21
C ALA A 55 2.61 -6.83 8.44
N THR A 56 3.58 -7.71 8.22
CA THR A 56 4.41 -8.29 9.28
C THR A 56 5.55 -7.35 9.65
N GLU A 57 6.21 -7.58 10.80
CA GLU A 57 7.39 -6.81 11.20
C GLU A 57 8.49 -6.88 10.13
N GLU A 58 8.77 -8.06 9.59
CA GLU A 58 9.77 -8.28 8.53
C GLU A 58 9.47 -7.43 7.28
N GLN A 59 8.21 -7.40 6.85
CA GLN A 59 7.77 -6.58 5.71
C GLN A 59 7.90 -5.08 5.99
N ILE A 60 7.64 -4.64 7.22
CA ILE A 60 7.85 -3.23 7.62
C ILE A 60 9.34 -2.87 7.64
N THR A 61 10.21 -3.77 8.11
CA THR A 61 11.66 -3.58 8.07
C THR A 61 12.17 -3.48 6.64
N GLU A 62 11.71 -4.36 5.75
CA GLU A 62 12.06 -4.29 4.33
C GLU A 62 11.56 -2.99 3.70
N ALA A 63 10.30 -2.61 3.95
CA ALA A 63 9.74 -1.35 3.47
C ALA A 63 10.55 -0.13 3.96
N TYR A 64 11.00 -0.12 5.22
CA TYR A 64 11.86 0.93 5.77
C TYR A 64 13.20 1.04 5.02
N ASN A 65 13.84 -0.10 4.74
CA ASN A 65 15.06 -0.15 3.94
C ASN A 65 14.86 0.36 2.51
N HIS A 66 13.64 0.18 1.97
CA HIS A 66 13.22 0.69 0.67
C HIS A 66 12.69 2.13 0.70
N GLY A 67 12.81 2.84 1.84
CA GLY A 67 12.53 4.27 1.95
C GLY A 67 11.19 4.62 2.62
N LEU A 68 10.47 3.66 3.21
CA LEU A 68 9.29 3.94 4.03
C LEU A 68 9.71 4.76 5.25
N LYS A 69 9.24 6.00 5.33
CA LYS A 69 9.45 6.89 6.48
C LYS A 69 8.10 7.41 6.94
N THR A 70 7.62 6.89 8.06
CA THR A 70 6.39 7.33 8.73
C THR A 70 6.72 7.70 10.18
N CYS A 71 6.08 8.74 10.70
CA CYS A 71 6.21 9.18 12.10
C CYS A 71 4.92 8.87 12.89
N ARG A 72 4.04 8.05 12.32
CA ARG A 72 2.79 7.61 12.95
C ARG A 72 2.95 6.18 13.46
N LEU A 73 2.27 5.89 14.56
CA LEU A 73 2.10 4.52 15.03
C LEU A 73 1.27 3.73 14.02
N GLU A 74 1.89 2.75 13.37
CA GLU A 74 1.26 1.84 12.42
C GLU A 74 0.84 0.54 13.16
N PHE A 75 -0.25 -0.10 12.72
CA PHE A 75 -0.60 -1.44 13.18
C PHE A 75 0.05 -2.48 12.26
N TYR A 76 0.84 -3.39 12.81
CA TYR A 76 1.41 -4.54 12.09
C TYR A 76 1.18 -5.83 12.88
N THR A 77 1.26 -6.96 12.18
CA THR A 77 1.11 -8.28 12.78
C THR A 77 2.43 -8.67 13.46
N LEU A 78 2.49 -8.54 14.78
CA LEU A 78 3.50 -9.20 15.60
C LEU A 78 3.08 -10.65 15.79
N HIS A 79 3.75 -11.54 15.07
CA HIS A 79 3.72 -12.97 15.40
C HIS A 79 4.73 -13.15 16.54
N PHE A 80 4.24 -13.34 17.76
CA PHE A 80 5.05 -13.77 18.91
C PHE A 80 5.19 -15.30 18.89
#